data_AF-A0A1B2Z6L7-F1
#
_entry.id   AF-A0A1B2Z6L7-F1
#
_cell.length_a   1.000
_cell.length_b   1.000
_cell.length_c   1.000
_cell.angle_alpha   90.00
_cell.angle_beta   90.00
_cell.angle_gamma   90.00
#
_symmetry.space_group_name_H-M   'P 1'
#
loop_
_entity.id
_entity.type
_entity.pdbx_description
1 polymer ?
#
loop_
_entity_poly.entity_id
_entity_poly.type
_entity_poly.pdbx_seq_one_letter_code
_entity_poly.pdbx_strand_id
1 'polypeptide(L)'
;MSLVKKTFSIKDLENLSGIKAHTIRIWEKRYNLLSPERTQTNIRLYSLLSLQKLLNITLLYENGLKISKIAQLKNEEIPLKVREIIDEKSIKNNMMNAFKLSMINFDQSLFYNTYNKLVVDLSFREIFKEYFIPLLQELGYLWQSNTISTTHEHFITNLVKQKVYTNTEKVHRSEYVNNKSFVLFLPENEIHELGILYLNYELNLRG
;
A
#
# COMPACT_ATOMS: atom_id res chain seq x y z
N MET A 1 -21.39 2.24 -11.06
CA MET A 1 -20.39 1.26 -11.54
C MET A 1 -19.17 2.07 -11.98
N SER A 2 -18.19 2.28 -11.08
CA SER A 2 -17.03 3.15 -11.35
C SER A 2 -16.05 2.42 -12.27
N LEU A 3 -15.82 2.98 -13.45
CA LEU A 3 -14.86 2.48 -14.43
C LEU A 3 -13.45 2.60 -13.84
N VAL A 4 -12.80 1.46 -13.60
CA VAL A 4 -11.38 1.39 -13.21
C VAL A 4 -10.58 2.23 -14.20
N LYS A 5 -9.79 3.19 -13.70
CA LYS A 5 -8.86 3.95 -14.53
C LYS A 5 -7.83 2.96 -15.07
N LYS A 6 -7.94 2.63 -16.35
CA LYS A 6 -7.01 1.72 -17.03
C LYS A 6 -5.68 2.38 -17.37
N THR A 7 -5.61 3.71 -17.21
CA THR A 7 -4.47 4.54 -17.62
C THR A 7 -4.04 5.51 -16.52
N PHE A 8 -2.74 5.56 -16.25
CA PHE A 8 -2.12 6.33 -15.18
C PHE A 8 -1.31 7.47 -15.76
N SER A 9 -1.37 8.65 -15.14
CA SER A 9 -0.50 9.77 -15.50
C SER A 9 0.92 9.57 -14.93
N ILE A 10 1.89 10.35 -15.40
CA ILE A 10 3.24 10.37 -14.79
C ILE A 10 3.19 10.79 -13.31
N LYS A 11 2.24 11.65 -12.94
CA LYS A 11 2.07 12.11 -11.56
C LYS A 11 1.49 11.00 -10.68
N ASP A 12 0.58 10.21 -11.25
CA ASP A 12 -0.01 9.04 -10.57
C ASP A 12 1.11 8.03 -10.23
N LEU A 13 2.00 7.74 -11.19
CA LEU A 13 3.16 6.88 -10.98
C LEU A 13 4.12 7.44 -9.92
N GLU A 14 4.40 8.75 -9.94
CA GLU A 14 5.24 9.38 -8.91
C GLU A 14 4.65 9.21 -7.50
N ASN A 15 3.35 9.46 -7.35
CA ASN A 15 2.69 9.32 -6.06
C ASN A 15 2.71 7.87 -5.57
N LEU A 16 2.39 6.90 -6.42
CA LEU A 16 2.30 5.49 -6.07
C LEU A 16 3.65 4.85 -5.78
N SER A 17 4.65 5.17 -6.60
CA SER A 17 5.98 4.56 -6.51
C SER A 17 6.95 5.33 -5.62
N GLY A 18 6.64 6.56 -5.23
CA GLY A 18 7.57 7.44 -4.53
C GLY A 18 8.74 7.96 -5.41
N ILE A 19 8.84 7.53 -6.67
CA ILE A 19 9.90 7.95 -7.59
C ILE A 19 9.47 9.21 -8.35
N LYS A 20 10.31 10.25 -8.31
CA LYS A 20 10.04 11.52 -9.00
C LYS A 20 9.74 11.31 -10.49
N ALA A 21 8.74 12.03 -11.03
CA ALA A 21 8.35 11.96 -12.43
C ALA A 21 9.52 12.17 -13.41
N HIS A 22 10.47 13.05 -13.07
CA HIS A 22 11.67 13.25 -13.87
C HIS A 22 12.55 11.99 -13.94
N THR A 23 12.74 11.29 -12.81
CA THR A 23 13.50 10.04 -12.74
C THR A 23 12.83 8.94 -13.56
N ILE A 24 11.50 8.81 -13.46
CA ILE A 24 10.73 7.85 -14.26
C ILE A 24 10.95 8.09 -15.76
N ARG A 25 10.92 9.36 -16.22
CA ARG A 25 11.21 9.74 -17.61
C ARG A 25 12.65 9.39 -18.04
N ILE A 26 13.62 9.52 -17.13
CA ILE A 26 14.99 9.10 -17.41
C ILE A 26 15.06 7.58 -17.58
N TRP A 27 14.38 6.82 -16.73
CA TRP A 27 14.33 5.36 -16.79
C TRP A 27 13.66 4.87 -18.09
N GLU A 28 12.57 5.52 -18.52
CA GLU A 28 11.95 5.33 -19.84
C GLU A 28 12.98 5.56 -20.95
N LYS A 29 13.60 6.75 -21.01
CA LYS A 29 14.47 7.15 -22.12
C LYS A 29 15.76 6.33 -22.20
N ARG A 30 16.42 6.06 -21.07
CA ARG A 30 17.75 5.42 -21.05
C ARG A 30 17.69 3.91 -21.10
N TYR A 31 16.66 3.31 -20.50
CA TYR A 31 16.62 1.87 -20.25
C TYR A 31 15.40 1.19 -20.86
N ASN A 32 14.48 1.94 -21.47
CA ASN A 32 13.23 1.41 -22.02
C ASN A 32 12.44 0.58 -20.99
N LEU A 33 12.53 0.96 -19.71
CA LEU A 33 11.93 0.21 -18.59
C LEU A 33 10.41 0.30 -18.59
N LEU A 34 9.86 1.38 -19.12
CA LEU A 34 8.44 1.63 -19.26
C LEU A 34 8.16 2.11 -20.68
N SER A 35 7.01 1.72 -21.22
CA SER A 35 6.55 2.13 -22.55
C SER A 35 5.21 2.86 -22.41
N PRO A 36 5.21 4.20 -22.25
CA PRO A 36 3.98 4.95 -22.17
C PRO A 36 3.27 5.02 -23.52
N GLU A 37 1.95 4.91 -23.49
CA GLU A 37 1.11 5.38 -24.58
C GLU A 37 1.08 6.91 -24.58
N ARG A 38 0.82 7.51 -25.74
CA ARG A 38 0.71 8.97 -25.86
C ARG A 38 -0.66 9.38 -26.35
N THR A 39 -1.22 10.41 -25.72
CA THR A 39 -2.43 11.06 -26.21
C THR A 39 -2.14 11.83 -27.51
N GLN A 40 -3.20 12.28 -28.19
CA GLN A 40 -3.09 13.21 -29.33
C GLN A 40 -2.34 14.51 -28.95
N THR A 41 -2.46 14.95 -27.71
CA THR A 41 -1.73 16.09 -27.14
C THR A 41 -0.32 15.73 -26.62
N ASN A 42 0.20 14.54 -26.96
CA ASN A 42 1.53 14.04 -26.62
C ASN A 42 1.78 13.85 -25.10
N ILE A 43 0.72 13.68 -24.31
CA ILE A 43 0.79 13.40 -22.87
C ILE A 43 0.99 11.90 -22.66
N ARG A 44 1.91 11.52 -21.76
CA ARG A 44 2.19 10.12 -21.42
C ARG A 44 1.10 9.52 -20.55
N LEU A 45 0.62 8.34 -20.94
CA LEU A 45 -0.28 7.49 -20.20
C LEU A 45 0.33 6.10 -20.02
N TYR A 46 0.10 5.50 -18.86
CA TYR A 46 0.69 4.23 -18.48
C TYR A 46 -0.39 3.24 -18.12
N SER A 47 -0.24 1.96 -18.44
CA SER A 47 -1.20 0.94 -18.03
C SER A 47 -1.02 0.53 -16.57
N LEU A 48 -1.97 -0.25 -16.04
CA LEU A 48 -1.83 -0.92 -14.75
C LEU A 48 -0.57 -1.79 -14.68
N LEU A 49 -0.23 -2.48 -15.78
CA LEU A 49 0.99 -3.29 -15.89
C LEU A 49 2.24 -2.43 -15.77
N SER A 50 2.27 -1.23 -16.36
CA SER A 50 3.38 -0.29 -16.23
C SER A 50 3.55 0.20 -14.80
N LEU A 51 2.44 0.44 -14.08
CA LEU A 51 2.47 0.77 -12.66
C LEU A 51 3.02 -0.38 -11.82
N GLN A 52 2.51 -1.60 -11.99
CA GLN A 52 2.99 -2.79 -11.28
C GLN A 52 4.49 -3.01 -11.53
N LYS A 53 4.91 -2.89 -12.79
CA LYS A 53 6.33 -2.97 -13.17
C LYS A 53 7.15 -1.89 -12.47
N LEU A 54 6.66 -0.64 -12.42
CA LEU A 54 7.36 0.43 -11.72
C LEU A 54 7.48 0.16 -10.22
N LEU A 55 6.41 -0.27 -9.55
CA LEU A 55 6.45 -0.62 -8.12
C LEU A 55 7.46 -1.73 -7.83
N ASN A 56 7.51 -2.76 -8.68
CA ASN A 56 8.52 -3.81 -8.58
C ASN A 56 9.95 -3.27 -8.79
N ILE A 57 10.16 -2.43 -9.81
CA ILE A 57 11.47 -1.81 -10.08
C ILE A 57 11.90 -0.93 -8.90
N THR A 58 10.99 -0.11 -8.36
CA THR A 58 11.25 0.72 -7.18
C THR A 58 11.71 -0.13 -6.02
N LEU A 59 11.00 -1.23 -5.74
CA LEU A 59 11.37 -2.13 -4.65
C LEU A 59 12.79 -2.69 -4.86
N LEU A 60 13.11 -3.22 -6.05
CA LEU A 60 14.45 -3.71 -6.35
C LEU A 60 15.51 -2.60 -6.17
N TYR A 61 15.20 -1.40 -6.64
CA TYR A 61 16.10 -0.23 -6.61
C TYR A 61 16.38 0.26 -5.19
N GLU A 62 15.35 0.36 -4.35
CA GLU A 62 15.48 0.75 -2.94
C GLU A 62 16.26 -0.28 -2.11
N ASN A 63 16.31 -1.54 -2.56
CA ASN A 63 17.14 -2.60 -1.98
C ASN A 63 18.56 -2.66 -2.58
N GLY A 64 19.02 -1.58 -3.21
CA GLY A 64 20.40 -1.43 -3.63
C GLY A 64 20.73 -2.04 -4.99
N LEU A 65 19.77 -2.63 -5.71
CA LEU A 65 20.01 -3.01 -7.11
C LEU A 65 20.09 -1.75 -7.97
N LYS A 66 21.24 -1.55 -8.63
CA LYS A 66 21.42 -0.44 -9.57
C LYS A 66 20.38 -0.53 -10.70
N ILE A 67 19.78 0.60 -11.05
CA ILE A 67 18.78 0.67 -12.13
C ILE A 67 19.28 0.08 -13.46
N SER A 68 20.57 0.21 -13.76
CA SER A 68 21.19 -0.37 -14.95
C SER A 68 21.19 -1.90 -14.94
N LYS A 69 21.28 -2.54 -13.77
CA LYS A 69 21.14 -3.99 -13.62
C LYS A 69 19.68 -4.41 -13.71
N ILE A 70 18.77 -3.66 -13.08
CA ILE A 70 17.33 -3.93 -13.16
C ILE A 70 16.84 -3.86 -14.61
N ALA A 71 17.34 -2.90 -15.39
CA ALA A 71 17.06 -2.76 -16.82
C ALA A 71 17.49 -3.95 -17.69
N GLN A 72 18.42 -4.78 -17.21
CA GLN A 72 18.88 -5.98 -17.92
C GLN A 72 18.05 -7.22 -17.59
N LEU A 73 17.20 -7.16 -16.55
CA LEU A 73 16.32 -8.26 -16.18
C LEU A 73 15.19 -8.40 -17.21
N LYS A 74 14.83 -9.64 -17.50
CA LYS A 74 13.60 -9.95 -18.23
C LYS A 74 12.40 -9.59 -17.36
N ASN A 75 11.28 -9.23 -18.00
CA ASN A 75 10.05 -8.87 -17.27
C ASN A 75 9.57 -9.96 -16.30
N GLU A 76 9.81 -11.23 -16.62
CA GLU A 76 9.45 -12.39 -15.80
C GLU A 76 10.36 -12.57 -14.57
N GLU A 77 11.60 -12.10 -14.65
CA GLU A 77 12.59 -12.21 -13.56
C GLU A 77 12.35 -11.16 -12.47
N ILE A 78 11.76 -10.02 -12.84
CA ILE A 78 11.51 -8.90 -11.92
C ILE A 78 10.59 -9.33 -10.76
N PRO A 79 9.40 -9.92 -10.97
CA PRO A 79 8.56 -10.41 -9.88
C PRO A 79 9.23 -11.48 -9.01
N LEU A 80 10.07 -12.34 -9.59
CA LEU A 80 10.80 -13.37 -8.85
C LEU A 80 11.82 -12.74 -7.90
N LYS A 81 12.63 -11.80 -8.40
CA LYS A 81 13.58 -11.03 -7.58
C LYS A 81 12.88 -10.22 -6.50
N VAL A 82 11.71 -9.67 -6.79
CA VAL A 82 10.88 -8.97 -5.79
C VAL A 82 10.46 -9.91 -4.67
N ARG A 83 10.02 -11.13 -4.99
CA ARG A 83 9.66 -12.12 -3.97
C ARG A 83 10.85 -12.48 -3.08
N GLU A 84 12.02 -12.72 -3.67
CA GLU A 84 13.26 -12.97 -2.91
C GLU A 84 13.54 -11.85 -1.89
N ILE A 85 13.45 -10.59 -2.33
CA ILE A 85 13.67 -9.43 -1.45
C ILE A 85 12.60 -9.30 -0.37
N ILE A 86 11.34 -9.60 -0.69
CA ILE A 86 10.27 -9.55 0.30
C ILE A 86 10.50 -10.62 1.37
N ASP A 87 11.01 -11.79 0.99
CA ASP A 87 11.33 -12.91 1.88
C ASP A 87 12.58 -12.68 2.74
N GLU A 88 13.57 -11.96 2.22
CA GLU A 88 14.68 -11.45 3.02
C GLU A 88 14.19 -10.28 3.88
N LYS A 89 14.20 -10.42 5.22
CA LYS A 89 13.76 -9.38 6.20
C LYS A 89 14.45 -8.01 6.00
N SER A 90 13.99 -7.20 5.04
CA SER A 90 14.64 -5.94 4.65
C SER A 90 13.63 -4.78 4.64
N ILE A 91 13.99 -3.72 5.38
CA ILE A 91 13.62 -2.27 5.35
C ILE A 91 12.13 -1.86 5.25
N LYS A 92 11.74 -0.90 6.10
CA LYS A 92 10.41 -0.26 6.18
C LYS A 92 9.77 0.14 4.83
N ASN A 93 10.53 0.70 3.89
CA ASN A 93 10.01 1.09 2.57
C ASN A 93 9.53 -0.11 1.73
N ASN A 94 10.14 -1.28 1.92
CA ASN A 94 9.76 -2.48 1.20
C ASN A 94 8.38 -2.97 1.59
N MET A 95 8.08 -2.92 2.88
CA MET A 95 6.81 -3.39 3.41
C MET A 95 5.67 -2.47 2.99
N MET A 96 5.91 -1.15 2.91
CA MET A 96 4.94 -0.22 2.34
C MET A 96 4.65 -0.52 0.86
N ASN A 97 5.69 -0.69 0.04
CA ASN A 97 5.53 -1.07 -1.37
C ASN A 97 4.85 -2.44 -1.53
N ALA A 98 5.13 -3.40 -0.66
CA ALA A 98 4.46 -4.70 -0.64
C ALA A 98 2.96 -4.56 -0.32
N PHE A 99 2.56 -3.71 0.63
CA PHE A 99 1.14 -3.40 0.86
C PHE A 99 0.49 -2.74 -0.35
N LYS A 100 1.15 -1.79 -1.02
CA LYS A 100 0.63 -1.18 -2.26
C LYS A 100 0.47 -2.21 -3.37
N LEU A 101 1.47 -3.07 -3.59
CA LEU A 101 1.40 -4.17 -4.54
C LEU A 101 0.26 -5.13 -4.21
N SER A 102 0.09 -5.47 -2.92
CA SER A 102 -1.01 -6.33 -2.47
C SER A 102 -2.37 -5.74 -2.82
N MET A 103 -2.54 -4.43 -2.65
CA MET A 103 -3.77 -3.74 -3.04
C MET A 103 -3.96 -3.74 -4.56
N ILE A 104 -2.96 -3.28 -5.32
CA ILE A 104 -3.05 -3.12 -6.79
C ILE A 104 -3.33 -4.45 -7.48
N ASN A 105 -2.82 -5.56 -6.92
CA ASN A 105 -2.98 -6.90 -7.48
C ASN A 105 -4.13 -7.69 -6.85
N PHE A 106 -4.85 -7.14 -5.87
CA PHE A 106 -5.78 -7.89 -5.02
C PHE A 106 -5.15 -9.15 -4.41
N ASP A 107 -3.85 -9.08 -4.08
CA ASP A 107 -3.06 -10.19 -3.55
C ASP A 107 -3.13 -10.22 -2.02
N GLN A 108 -4.12 -10.93 -1.51
CA GLN A 108 -4.34 -11.07 -0.07
C GLN A 108 -3.21 -11.85 0.63
N SER A 109 -2.57 -12.80 -0.06
CA SER A 109 -1.46 -13.57 0.48
C SER A 109 -0.26 -12.66 0.77
N LEU A 110 0.07 -11.79 -0.19
CA LEU A 110 1.13 -10.80 -0.02
C LEU A 110 0.84 -9.85 1.15
N PHE A 111 -0.40 -9.39 1.31
CA PHE A 111 -0.78 -8.56 2.46
C PHE A 111 -0.47 -9.27 3.79
N TYR A 112 -0.93 -10.52 3.94
CA TYR A 112 -0.73 -11.25 5.20
C TYR A 112 0.73 -11.60 5.46
N ASN A 113 1.48 -12.00 4.43
CA ASN A 113 2.91 -12.28 4.59
C ASN A 113 3.68 -11.02 5.00
N THR A 114 3.34 -9.87 4.40
CA THR A 114 3.93 -8.57 4.77
C THR A 114 3.59 -8.20 6.21
N TYR A 115 2.32 -8.31 6.62
CA TYR A 115 1.89 -8.06 7.99
C TYR A 115 2.58 -9.00 9.00
N ASN A 116 2.64 -10.30 8.68
CA ASN A 116 3.24 -11.31 9.54
C ASN A 116 4.75 -11.10 9.72
N LYS A 117 5.45 -10.52 8.74
CA LYS A 117 6.85 -10.10 8.88
C LYS A 117 7.00 -8.92 9.83
N LEU A 118 6.09 -7.94 9.77
CA LEU A 118 6.13 -6.77 10.64
C LEU A 118 5.84 -7.10 12.12
N VAL A 119 4.88 -8.00 12.40
CA VAL A 119 4.53 -8.36 13.79
C VAL A 119 5.64 -9.10 14.55
N VAL A 120 6.70 -9.54 13.86
CA VAL A 120 7.86 -10.14 14.53
C VAL A 120 8.62 -9.09 15.34
N ASP A 121 8.71 -7.88 14.81
CA ASP A 121 9.60 -6.83 15.34
C ASP A 121 8.82 -5.59 15.82
N LEU A 122 7.54 -5.45 15.47
CA LEU A 122 6.69 -4.29 15.82
C LEU A 122 5.38 -4.71 16.50
N SER A 123 4.93 -3.89 17.45
CA SER A 123 3.58 -3.98 18.01
C SER A 123 2.51 -3.61 16.98
N PHE A 124 1.28 -4.08 17.18
CA PHE A 124 0.15 -3.68 16.33
C PHE A 124 -0.04 -2.16 16.29
N ARG A 125 0.21 -1.47 17.41
CA ARG A 125 0.15 -0.01 17.51
C ARG A 125 1.15 0.68 16.58
N GLU A 126 2.39 0.19 16.56
CA GLU A 126 3.44 0.70 15.66
C GLU A 126 3.10 0.41 14.21
N ILE A 127 2.65 -0.81 13.90
CA ILE A 127 2.22 -1.18 12.54
C ILE A 127 1.08 -0.27 12.06
N PHE A 128 0.07 -0.05 12.91
CA PHE A 128 -1.08 0.78 12.54
C PHE A 128 -0.65 2.22 12.24
N LYS A 129 0.18 2.81 13.10
CA LYS A 129 0.62 4.21 12.96
C LYS A 129 1.63 4.44 11.85
N GLU A 130 2.59 3.52 11.70
CA GLU A 130 3.72 3.71 10.79
C GLU A 130 3.48 3.14 9.39
N TYR A 131 2.49 2.25 9.23
CA TYR A 131 2.19 1.61 7.94
C TYR A 131 0.73 1.81 7.53
N PHE A 132 -0.25 1.44 8.37
CA PHE A 132 -1.64 1.52 7.94
C PHE A 132 -2.14 2.96 7.80
N ILE A 133 -1.82 3.88 8.71
CA ILE A 133 -2.19 5.30 8.56
C ILE A 133 -1.59 5.91 7.29
N PRO A 134 -0.26 5.83 7.04
CA PRO A 134 0.33 6.37 5.81
C PRO A 134 -0.25 5.72 4.55
N LEU A 135 -0.49 4.40 4.57
CA LEU A 135 -1.14 3.69 3.47
C LEU A 135 -2.53 4.30 3.20
N LEU A 136 -3.40 4.39 4.21
CA LEU A 136 -4.75 4.91 4.09
C LEU A 136 -4.79 6.38 3.61
N GLN A 137 -3.86 7.21 4.09
CA GLN A 137 -3.73 8.59 3.61
C GLN A 137 -3.39 8.62 2.11
N GLU A 138 -2.44 7.79 1.69
CA GLU A 138 -2.08 7.67 0.28
C GLU A 138 -3.27 7.17 -0.56
N LEU A 139 -4.02 6.18 -0.07
CA LEU A 139 -5.24 5.70 -0.72
C LEU A 139 -6.26 6.81 -0.96
N GLY A 140 -6.48 7.66 0.03
CA GLY A 140 -7.39 8.80 -0.10
C GLY A 140 -6.99 9.72 -1.26
N TYR A 141 -5.70 10.06 -1.36
CA TYR A 141 -5.20 10.88 -2.48
C TYR A 141 -5.36 10.18 -3.83
N LEU A 142 -5.08 8.88 -3.89
CA LEU A 142 -5.16 8.09 -5.12
C LEU A 142 -6.60 7.90 -5.58
N TRP A 143 -7.53 7.74 -4.65
CA TRP A 143 -8.96 7.68 -4.95
C TRP A 143 -9.47 9.03 -5.47
N GLN A 144 -9.11 10.13 -4.81
CA GLN A 144 -9.47 11.50 -5.26
C GLN A 144 -8.93 11.83 -6.65
N SER A 145 -7.74 11.33 -7.01
CA SER A 145 -7.17 11.47 -8.36
C SER A 145 -7.71 10.46 -9.39
N ASN A 146 -8.74 9.69 -9.02
CA ASN A 146 -9.31 8.57 -9.78
C ASN A 146 -8.28 7.49 -10.15
N THR A 147 -7.12 7.47 -9.52
CA THR A 147 -6.00 6.57 -9.82
C THR A 147 -6.30 5.13 -9.44
N ILE A 148 -7.01 4.92 -8.33
CA ILE A 148 -7.53 3.62 -7.90
C ILE A 148 -9.05 3.68 -7.81
N SER A 149 -9.72 2.53 -7.93
CA SER A 149 -11.17 2.43 -7.72
C SER A 149 -11.53 2.18 -6.25
N THR A 150 -12.80 2.39 -5.92
CA THR A 150 -13.37 2.01 -4.62
C THR A 150 -13.15 0.53 -4.28
N THR A 151 -13.03 -0.34 -5.28
CA THR A 151 -12.72 -1.77 -5.05
C THR A 151 -11.35 -1.97 -4.40
N HIS A 152 -10.33 -1.22 -4.84
CA HIS A 152 -8.99 -1.29 -4.26
C HIS A 152 -8.98 -0.79 -2.82
N GLU A 153 -9.68 0.33 -2.58
CA GLU A 153 -9.88 0.90 -1.25
C GLU A 153 -10.59 -0.08 -0.32
N HIS A 154 -11.71 -0.67 -0.75
CA HIS A 154 -12.44 -1.66 0.04
C HIS A 154 -11.62 -2.91 0.32
N PHE A 155 -10.87 -3.40 -0.68
CA PHE A 155 -10.00 -4.57 -0.51
C PHE A 155 -9.00 -4.35 0.63
N ILE A 156 -8.20 -3.29 0.54
CA ILE A 156 -7.14 -3.06 1.53
C ILE A 156 -7.70 -2.63 2.89
N THR A 157 -8.74 -1.80 2.92
CA THR A 157 -9.39 -1.37 4.16
C THR A 157 -10.01 -2.55 4.91
N ASN A 158 -10.64 -3.50 4.20
CA ASN A 158 -11.18 -4.71 4.84
C ASN A 158 -10.09 -5.57 5.47
N LEU A 159 -8.94 -5.74 4.81
CA LEU A 159 -7.82 -6.50 5.39
C LEU A 159 -7.24 -5.81 6.64
N VAL A 160 -7.15 -4.49 6.63
CA VAL A 160 -6.74 -3.71 7.82
C VAL A 160 -7.76 -3.83 8.94
N LYS A 161 -9.07 -3.72 8.64
CA LYS A 161 -10.16 -3.92 9.63
C LYS A 161 -10.07 -5.27 10.31
N GLN A 162 -9.82 -6.35 9.56
CA GLN A 162 -9.63 -7.68 10.14
C GLN A 162 -8.49 -7.70 11.18
N LYS A 163 -7.37 -7.01 10.92
CA LYS A 163 -6.27 -6.90 11.89
C LYS A 163 -6.64 -6.05 13.09
N VAL A 164 -7.43 -4.99 12.92
CA VAL A 164 -7.98 -4.25 14.07
C VAL A 164 -8.84 -5.18 14.92
N TYR A 165 -9.80 -5.89 14.33
CA TYR A 165 -10.68 -6.80 15.08
C TYR A 165 -9.91 -7.86 15.86
N THR A 166 -8.97 -8.57 15.21
CA THR A 166 -8.17 -9.60 15.88
C THR A 166 -7.30 -9.03 17.00
N ASN A 167 -6.75 -7.82 16.85
CA ASN A 167 -5.94 -7.23 17.91
C ASN A 167 -6.78 -6.64 19.04
N THR A 168 -7.98 -6.13 18.75
CA THR A 168 -8.95 -5.71 19.77
C THR A 168 -9.40 -6.89 20.62
N GLU A 169 -9.74 -8.03 20.00
CA GLU A 169 -10.11 -9.25 20.71
C GLU A 169 -9.00 -9.68 21.70
N LYS A 170 -7.74 -9.67 21.27
CA LYS A 170 -6.58 -10.07 22.09
C LYS A 170 -6.36 -9.20 23.32
N VAL A 171 -6.76 -7.93 23.29
CA VAL A 171 -6.56 -6.99 24.40
C VAL A 171 -7.82 -6.83 25.26
N HIS A 172 -8.92 -7.48 24.87
CA HIS A 172 -10.15 -7.46 25.62
C HIS A 172 -9.93 -8.09 27.00
N ARG A 173 -10.38 -7.40 28.05
CA ARG A 173 -10.27 -7.85 29.44
C ARG A 173 -11.64 -8.30 29.93
N SER A 174 -11.65 -9.38 30.72
CA SER A 174 -12.85 -9.88 31.38
C SER A 174 -13.36 -8.94 32.49
N GLU A 175 -12.47 -8.14 33.07
CA GLU A 175 -12.79 -7.19 34.14
C GLU A 175 -12.19 -5.82 33.82
N TYR A 176 -13.06 -4.82 33.71
CA TYR A 176 -12.65 -3.43 33.57
C TYR A 176 -12.32 -2.85 34.94
N VAL A 177 -11.09 -2.41 35.13
CA VAL A 177 -10.60 -1.82 36.39
C VAL A 177 -11.21 -0.43 36.62
N ASN A 178 -11.86 0.16 35.61
CA ASN A 178 -12.30 1.54 35.58
C ASN A 178 -13.80 1.64 35.27
N ASN A 179 -14.53 2.43 36.05
CA ASN A 179 -15.99 2.64 35.90
C ASN A 179 -16.37 3.66 34.80
N LYS A 180 -15.45 3.99 33.88
CA LYS A 180 -15.70 4.97 32.82
C LYS A 180 -16.15 4.29 31.54
N SER A 181 -17.37 4.61 31.12
CA SER A 181 -17.93 4.15 29.85
C SER A 181 -17.63 5.15 28.73
N PHE A 182 -17.05 4.65 27.63
CA PHE A 182 -16.86 5.42 26.40
C PHE A 182 -17.86 4.95 25.35
N VAL A 183 -18.63 5.88 24.79
CA VAL A 183 -19.51 5.60 23.64
C VAL A 183 -18.83 6.14 22.39
N LEU A 184 -18.53 5.26 21.46
CA LEU A 184 -17.90 5.59 20.20
C LEU A 184 -18.97 5.64 19.10
N PHE A 185 -19.05 6.76 18.38
CA PHE A 185 -19.96 6.93 17.25
C PHE A 185 -19.32 7.74 16.12
N LEU A 186 -19.84 7.58 14.91
CA LEU A 186 -19.55 8.42 13.76
C LEU A 186 -20.71 9.40 13.53
N PRO A 187 -20.48 10.58 12.95
CA PRO A 187 -21.55 11.44 12.47
C PRO A 187 -22.48 10.72 11.49
N GLU A 188 -23.69 11.23 11.35
CA GLU A 188 -24.64 10.72 10.36
C GLU A 188 -24.03 10.75 8.95
N ASN A 189 -24.19 9.67 8.19
CA ASN A 189 -23.65 9.45 6.84
C ASN A 189 -22.12 9.29 6.73
N GLU A 190 -21.38 9.27 7.84
CA GLU A 190 -19.95 8.94 7.83
C GLU A 190 -19.75 7.41 7.86
N ILE A 191 -19.13 6.88 6.82
CA ILE A 191 -18.92 5.43 6.60
C ILE A 191 -17.50 4.97 6.94
N HIS A 192 -16.56 5.91 7.18
CA HIS A 192 -15.16 5.60 7.44
C HIS A 192 -14.92 5.17 8.89
N GLU A 193 -15.34 3.94 9.22
CA GLU A 193 -15.28 3.40 10.59
C GLU A 193 -13.90 2.97 11.07
N LEU A 194 -12.89 2.87 10.20
CA LEU A 194 -11.61 2.27 10.60
C LEU A 194 -10.92 3.04 11.75
N GLY A 195 -11.04 4.37 11.76
CA GLY A 195 -10.52 5.20 12.85
C GLY A 195 -11.20 4.91 14.18
N ILE A 196 -12.51 4.70 14.18
CA ILE A 196 -13.27 4.43 15.41
C ILE A 196 -13.01 3.02 15.94
N LEU A 197 -12.82 2.05 15.05
CA LEU A 197 -12.42 0.68 15.42
C LEU A 197 -11.02 0.67 16.05
N TYR A 198 -10.07 1.45 15.52
CA TYR A 198 -8.74 1.58 16.11
C TYR A 198 -8.76 2.34 17.45
N LEU A 199 -9.63 3.33 17.60
CA LEU A 199 -9.84 4.00 18.89
C LEU A 199 -10.39 3.02 19.94
N ASN A 200 -11.33 2.15 19.56
CA ASN A 200 -11.80 1.07 20.42
C ASN A 200 -10.66 0.15 20.87
N TYR A 201 -9.77 -0.24 19.96
CA TYR A 201 -8.54 -0.98 20.29
C TYR A 201 -7.69 -0.25 21.35
N GLU A 202 -7.39 1.05 21.15
CA GLU A 202 -6.55 1.83 22.08
C GLU A 202 -7.18 1.97 23.46
N LEU A 203 -8.52 2.06 23.56
CA LEU A 203 -9.23 2.09 24.83
C LEU A 203 -9.10 0.74 25.56
N ASN A 204 -9.43 -0.36 24.89
CA ASN A 204 -9.33 -1.71 25.48
C ASN A 204 -7.89 -2.05 25.91
N LEU A 205 -6.89 -1.60 25.17
CA LEU A 205 -5.48 -1.79 25.51
C LEU A 205 -5.11 -1.14 26.85
N ARG A 206 -5.74 -0.01 27.21
CA ARG A 206 -5.41 0.79 28.39
C ARG A 206 -6.24 0.47 29.64
N GLY A 207 -7.41 -0.14 29.48
CA GLY A 207 -8.35 -0.40 30.57
C GLY A 207 -9.30 0.77 30.79
#